data_AF-A0A4V6B6Y2-F1
#
_entry.id   AF-A0A4V6B6Y2-F1
#
_cell.length_a   1.000
_cell.length_b   1.000
_cell.length_c   1.000
_cell.angle_alpha   90.00
_cell.angle_beta   90.00
_cell.angle_gamma   90.00
#
_symmetry.space_group_name_H-M   'P 1'
#
loop_
_entity.id
_entity.type
_entity.pdbx_description
1 polymer ?
#
loop_
_entity_poly.entity_id
_entity_poly.type
_entity_poly.pdbx_seq_one_letter_code
_entity_poly.pdbx_strand_id
1 'polypeptide(L)'
;MAGYGTNEGAQAYWTDAGYVLPEGTDDAAIAAARQRGALAIDRYEPRFTGRRTGGYAQERAWPRTDATTYYGEAIPSDEIPAAIVIASYEAAFLELTNPGSLSPVVTGTSTVKREKVGQLEVEYSTSTSTDIDDVVALATPVVTAIEGMLWPFLVPCLPGVLVV
;
A
#
# COMPACT_ATOMS: atom_id res chain seq x y z
N MET A 1 17.86 2.91 4.41
CA MET A 1 16.76 2.53 3.51
C MET A 1 16.22 1.17 3.94
N ALA A 2 15.52 1.13 5.06
CA ALA A 2 14.84 -0.05 5.55
C ALA A 2 13.33 0.30 5.57
N GLY A 3 12.51 -0.43 4.82
CA GLY A 3 11.07 -0.43 5.02
C GLY A 3 10.76 -0.86 6.45
N TYR A 4 9.51 -0.75 6.87
CA TYR A 4 9.12 -1.03 8.26
C TYR A 4 9.57 -2.44 8.74
N GLY A 5 10.04 -2.55 10.00
CA GLY A 5 10.49 -3.80 10.65
C GLY A 5 11.76 -4.46 10.03
N THR A 6 11.86 -5.80 9.99
CA THR A 6 13.06 -6.54 9.49
C THR A 6 12.75 -7.69 8.52
N ASN A 7 13.72 -8.10 7.70
CA ASN A 7 13.53 -9.20 6.72
C ASN A 7 13.05 -10.49 7.41
N GLU A 8 13.61 -10.80 8.57
CA GLU A 8 13.25 -11.96 9.38
C GLU A 8 11.81 -11.85 9.88
N GLY A 9 11.38 -10.65 10.33
CA GLY A 9 10.01 -10.39 10.74
C GLY A 9 9.00 -10.57 9.60
N ALA A 10 9.37 -10.14 8.39
CA ALA A 10 8.55 -10.33 7.20
C ALA A 10 8.42 -11.82 6.84
N GLN A 11 9.54 -12.55 6.82
CA GLN A 11 9.55 -13.99 6.53
C GLN A 11 8.76 -14.81 7.57
N ALA A 12 8.90 -14.48 8.85
CA ALA A 12 8.13 -15.11 9.92
C ALA A 12 6.62 -14.90 9.71
N TYR A 13 6.21 -13.65 9.45
CA TYR A 13 4.83 -13.33 9.16
C TYR A 13 4.28 -14.09 7.95
N TRP A 14 5.02 -14.11 6.83
CA TRP A 14 4.61 -14.83 5.62
C TRP A 14 4.50 -16.33 5.85
N THR A 15 5.40 -16.90 6.64
CA THR A 15 5.34 -18.32 7.00
C THR A 15 4.10 -18.63 7.84
N ASP A 16 3.81 -17.81 8.85
CA ASP A 16 2.64 -17.96 9.71
C ASP A 16 1.31 -17.76 8.94
N ALA A 17 1.31 -16.87 7.94
CA ALA A 17 0.19 -16.64 7.04
C ALA A 17 0.04 -17.73 5.96
N GLY A 18 1.00 -18.65 5.83
CA GLY A 18 0.99 -19.71 4.83
C GLY A 18 1.37 -19.27 3.41
N TYR A 19 2.05 -18.12 3.27
CA TYR A 19 2.55 -17.63 2.00
C TYR A 19 3.81 -18.36 1.55
N VAL A 20 3.92 -18.55 0.24
CA VAL A 20 5.06 -19.20 -0.40
C VAL A 20 5.84 -18.14 -1.17
N LEU A 21 7.11 -17.98 -0.82
CA LEU A 21 8.00 -17.06 -1.53
C LEU A 21 8.34 -17.61 -2.92
N PRO A 22 8.41 -16.74 -3.95
CA PRO A 22 8.89 -17.16 -5.27
C PRO A 22 10.29 -17.77 -5.21
N GLU A 23 10.56 -18.77 -6.05
CA GLU A 23 11.88 -19.37 -6.15
C GLU A 23 12.95 -18.33 -6.53
N GLY A 24 14.12 -18.41 -5.90
CA GLY A 24 15.21 -17.47 -6.12
C GLY A 24 15.07 -16.14 -5.39
N THR A 25 14.08 -15.98 -4.51
CA THR A 25 13.98 -14.81 -3.62
C THR A 25 15.16 -14.82 -2.64
N ASP A 26 16.03 -13.81 -2.74
CA ASP A 26 17.14 -13.57 -1.82
C ASP A 26 16.83 -12.43 -0.82
N ASP A 27 17.69 -12.24 0.17
CA ASP A 27 17.51 -11.19 1.19
C ASP A 27 17.48 -9.77 0.60
N ALA A 28 18.17 -9.56 -0.52
CA ALA A 28 18.18 -8.29 -1.23
C ALA A 28 16.82 -8.01 -1.89
N ALA A 29 16.22 -9.02 -2.52
CA ALA A 29 14.87 -8.95 -3.09
C ALA A 29 13.82 -8.70 -2.01
N ILE A 30 13.92 -9.39 -0.86
CA ILE A 30 13.03 -9.18 0.30
C ILE A 30 13.18 -7.74 0.82
N ALA A 31 14.40 -7.26 0.99
CA ALA A 31 14.66 -5.90 1.47
C ALA A 31 14.11 -4.84 0.49
N ALA A 32 14.26 -5.06 -0.82
CA ALA A 32 13.75 -4.18 -1.87
C ALA A 32 12.22 -4.17 -1.91
N ALA A 33 11.59 -5.34 -1.83
CA ALA A 33 10.14 -5.46 -1.77
C ALA A 33 9.56 -4.80 -0.52
N ARG A 34 10.23 -4.92 0.64
CA ARG A 34 9.87 -4.20 1.87
C ARG A 34 9.96 -2.69 1.72
N GLN A 35 10.91 -2.14 0.95
CA GLN A 35 10.90 -0.69 0.65
C GLN A 35 9.62 -0.30 -0.10
N ARG A 36 9.26 -1.06 -1.14
CA ARG A 36 8.09 -0.79 -1.97
C ARG A 36 6.79 -0.97 -1.18
N GLY A 37 6.73 -2.00 -0.34
CA GLY A 37 5.63 -2.22 0.59
C GLY A 37 5.46 -1.06 1.57
N ALA A 38 6.55 -0.58 2.17
CA ALA A 38 6.50 0.60 3.04
C ALA A 38 6.04 1.86 2.31
N LEU A 39 6.50 2.08 1.06
CA LEU A 39 6.03 3.19 0.22
C LEU A 39 4.53 3.10 -0.07
N ALA A 40 4.00 1.90 -0.27
CA ALA A 40 2.56 1.70 -0.48
C ALA A 40 1.76 2.13 0.77
N ILE A 41 2.25 1.81 1.97
CA ILE A 41 1.62 2.26 3.23
C ILE A 41 1.78 3.77 3.43
N ASP A 42 2.94 4.32 3.09
CA ASP A 42 3.22 5.76 3.24
C ASP A 42 2.27 6.64 2.41
N ARG A 43 1.63 6.11 1.35
CA ARG A 43 0.60 6.83 0.57
C ARG A 43 -0.64 7.20 1.38
N TYR A 44 -0.91 6.50 2.47
CA TYR A 44 -2.01 6.80 3.37
C TYR A 44 -1.68 7.95 4.33
N GLU A 45 -0.47 8.51 4.26
CA GLU A 45 -0.06 9.59 5.15
C GLU A 45 -1.03 10.78 5.28
N PRO A 46 -1.67 11.29 4.20
CA PRO A 46 -2.65 12.36 4.34
C PRO A 46 -3.84 12.01 5.23
N ARG A 47 -4.07 10.72 5.48
CA ARG A 47 -5.14 10.18 6.31
C ARG A 47 -4.63 9.72 7.68
N PHE A 48 -3.33 9.65 7.93
CA PHE A 48 -2.82 9.25 9.25
C PHE A 48 -3.00 10.37 10.28
N THR A 49 -3.33 9.98 11.51
CA THR A 49 -3.39 10.90 12.66
C THR A 49 -1.99 11.40 13.07
N GLY A 50 -1.92 12.53 13.76
CA GLY A 50 -0.66 13.10 14.23
C GLY A 50 0.26 13.61 13.09
N ARG A 51 1.52 13.89 13.41
CA ARG A 51 2.55 14.37 12.48
C ARG A 51 3.82 13.53 12.58
N ARG A 52 4.64 13.47 11.52
CA ARG A 52 5.95 12.79 11.55
C ARG A 52 6.79 13.28 12.74
N THR A 53 7.28 12.36 13.58
CA THR A 53 8.09 12.70 14.76
C THR A 53 9.39 13.39 14.37
N GLY A 54 10.07 12.90 13.32
CA GLY A 54 11.30 13.46 12.77
C GLY A 54 11.11 14.59 11.76
N GLY A 55 9.89 15.12 11.61
CA GLY A 55 9.58 16.20 10.68
C GLY A 55 9.78 15.84 9.20
N TYR A 56 10.10 16.84 8.37
CA TYR A 56 10.16 16.69 6.91
C TYR A 56 11.27 15.75 6.41
N ALA A 57 12.33 15.58 7.20
CA ALA A 57 13.49 14.76 6.84
C ALA A 57 13.30 13.27 7.18
N GLN A 58 12.26 12.92 7.92
CA GLN A 58 11.92 11.54 8.19
C GLN A 58 11.57 10.83 6.87
N GLU A 59 12.22 9.71 6.55
CA GLU A 59 12.01 8.99 5.29
C GLU A 59 10.60 8.37 5.18
N ARG A 60 10.06 7.89 6.31
CA ARG A 60 8.82 7.11 6.41
C ARG A 60 7.70 7.89 7.08
N ALA A 61 6.44 7.53 6.83
CA ALA A 61 5.29 8.21 7.44
C ALA A 61 5.21 8.00 8.97
N TRP A 62 5.71 6.86 9.47
CA TRP A 62 5.84 6.53 10.90
C TRP A 62 7.31 6.50 11.34
N PRO A 63 7.63 6.81 12.60
CA PRO A 63 6.74 7.10 13.74
C PRO A 63 6.12 8.51 13.70
N ARG A 64 5.11 8.75 14.57
CA ARG A 64 4.31 9.98 14.57
C ARG A 64 4.04 10.52 15.98
N THR A 65 4.12 11.83 16.15
CA THR A 65 3.78 12.56 17.39
C THR A 65 2.30 12.98 17.38
N ASP A 66 1.66 12.88 18.55
CA ASP A 66 0.23 13.18 18.77
C ASP A 66 -0.69 12.32 17.88
N ALA A 67 -0.24 11.11 17.53
CA ALA A 67 -1.04 10.15 16.80
C ALA A 67 -2.00 9.43 17.76
N THR A 68 -3.22 9.19 17.29
CA THR A 68 -4.24 8.45 18.02
C THR A 68 -4.88 7.38 17.13
N THR A 69 -5.36 6.30 17.73
CA THR A 69 -6.23 5.35 17.02
C THR A 69 -7.60 5.99 16.76
N TYR A 70 -8.41 5.32 15.95
CA TYR A 70 -9.79 5.69 15.64
C TYR A 70 -10.64 5.84 16.90
N TYR A 71 -10.38 5.02 17.92
CA TYR A 71 -11.06 5.07 19.22
C TYR A 71 -10.47 6.10 20.19
N GLY A 72 -9.50 6.90 19.76
CA GLY A 72 -8.89 7.97 20.56
C GLY A 72 -7.77 7.52 21.49
N GLU A 73 -7.27 6.29 21.36
CA GLU A 73 -6.13 5.82 22.15
C GLU A 73 -4.85 6.46 21.63
N ALA A 74 -4.02 7.00 22.53
CA ALA A 74 -2.75 7.62 22.15
C ALA A 74 -1.73 6.57 21.70
N ILE A 75 -1.05 6.84 20.59
CA ILE A 75 0.04 6.03 20.07
C ILE A 75 1.36 6.71 20.48
N PRO A 76 2.30 5.99 21.14
CA PRO A 76 3.59 6.55 21.51
C PRO A 76 4.37 7.10 20.30
N SER A 77 5.06 8.23 20.48
CA SER A 77 5.72 8.95 19.38
C SER A 77 7.04 8.32 18.92
N ASP A 78 7.54 7.36 19.67
CA ASP A 78 8.70 6.52 19.39
C ASP A 78 8.32 5.12 18.88
N GLU A 79 7.02 4.84 18.72
CA GLU A 79 6.51 3.55 18.29
C GLU A 79 5.97 3.58 16.84
N ILE A 80 6.19 2.46 16.14
CA ILE A 80 5.52 2.17 14.87
C ILE A 80 4.51 1.05 15.17
N PRO A 81 3.19 1.29 15.00
CA PRO A 81 2.20 0.28 15.33
C PRO A 81 2.44 -1.02 14.57
N ALA A 82 2.32 -2.16 15.25
CA ALA A 82 2.55 -3.48 14.66
C ALA A 82 1.72 -3.71 13.39
N ALA A 83 0.48 -3.22 13.36
CA ALA A 83 -0.39 -3.30 12.19
C ALA A 83 0.15 -2.54 10.97
N ILE A 84 0.85 -1.39 11.15
CA ILE A 84 1.54 -0.68 10.06
C ILE A 84 2.68 -1.54 9.49
N VAL A 85 3.44 -2.18 10.38
CA VAL A 85 4.55 -3.06 9.99
C VAL A 85 4.02 -4.28 9.22
N ILE A 86 2.99 -4.94 9.73
CA ILE A 86 2.38 -6.13 9.09
C ILE A 86 1.73 -5.76 7.76
N ALA A 87 1.00 -4.64 7.68
CA ALA A 87 0.44 -4.15 6.43
C ALA A 87 1.54 -3.90 5.37
N SER A 88 2.71 -3.41 5.80
CA SER A 88 3.86 -3.25 4.89
C SER A 88 4.43 -4.59 4.43
N TYR A 89 4.31 -5.66 5.22
CA TYR A 89 4.73 -7.02 4.83
C TYR A 89 3.78 -7.63 3.82
N GLU A 90 2.47 -7.41 3.97
CA GLU A 90 1.48 -7.79 2.96
C GLU A 90 1.76 -7.10 1.63
N ALA A 91 1.98 -5.77 1.67
CA ALA A 91 2.34 -5.00 0.49
C ALA A 91 3.66 -5.49 -0.14
N ALA A 92 4.65 -5.84 0.69
CA ALA A 92 5.93 -6.35 0.21
C ALA A 92 5.79 -7.72 -0.46
N PHE A 93 4.93 -8.61 0.04
CA PHE A 93 4.69 -9.91 -0.59
C PHE A 93 4.05 -9.76 -1.98
N LEU A 94 3.11 -8.83 -2.14
CA LEU A 94 2.53 -8.49 -3.44
C LEU A 94 3.57 -7.96 -4.42
N GLU A 95 4.54 -7.18 -3.94
CA GLU A 95 5.65 -6.69 -4.76
C GLU A 95 6.70 -7.75 -5.10
N LEU A 96 6.78 -8.86 -4.35
CA LEU A 96 7.61 -10.02 -4.70
C LEU A 96 6.93 -10.88 -5.77
N THR A 97 5.62 -11.07 -5.65
CA THR A 97 4.84 -11.92 -6.56
C THR A 97 4.44 -11.21 -7.85
N ASN A 98 4.20 -9.91 -7.79
CA ASN A 98 3.87 -9.06 -8.93
C ASN A 98 4.56 -7.69 -8.80
N PRO A 99 5.86 -7.60 -9.17
CA PRO A 99 6.64 -6.38 -9.03
C PRO A 99 6.02 -5.18 -9.76
N GLY A 100 5.91 -4.05 -9.06
CA GLY A 100 5.34 -2.81 -9.60
C GLY A 100 3.81 -2.74 -9.58
N SER A 101 3.12 -3.79 -9.13
CA SER A 101 1.65 -3.82 -9.04
C SER A 101 1.09 -2.75 -8.10
N LEU A 102 1.82 -2.38 -7.05
CA LEU A 102 1.38 -1.32 -6.13
C LEU A 102 1.75 0.07 -6.62
N SER A 103 2.50 0.21 -7.72
CA SER A 103 2.88 1.51 -8.31
C SER A 103 2.76 1.48 -9.84
N PRO A 104 1.57 1.22 -10.39
CA PRO A 104 1.42 1.10 -11.83
C PRO A 104 1.69 2.45 -12.51
N VAL A 105 2.56 2.44 -13.52
CA VAL A 105 2.75 3.60 -14.39
C VAL A 105 1.72 3.51 -15.51
N VAL A 106 0.62 4.24 -15.37
CA VAL A 106 -0.40 4.34 -16.42
C VAL A 106 0.06 5.37 -17.44
N THR A 107 0.30 4.93 -18.68
CA THR A 107 0.47 5.82 -19.82
C THR A 107 -0.85 5.82 -20.59
N GLY A 108 -1.47 6.98 -20.81
CA GLY A 108 -2.81 7.13 -21.39
C GLY A 108 -3.02 6.62 -22.83
N THR A 109 -2.13 5.76 -23.33
CA THR A 109 -2.08 5.25 -24.71
C THR A 109 -2.22 3.73 -24.81
N SER A 110 -2.29 2.97 -23.71
CA SER A 110 -2.40 1.49 -23.77
C SER A 110 -3.83 0.96 -23.62
N THR A 111 -4.82 1.65 -24.18
CA THR A 111 -6.14 1.02 -24.43
C THR A 111 -6.00 0.17 -25.69
N VAL A 112 -5.62 -1.10 -25.56
CA VAL A 112 -5.74 -2.06 -26.67
C VAL A 112 -7.23 -2.24 -26.92
N LYS A 113 -7.76 -1.45 -27.85
CA LYS A 113 -9.20 -1.28 -28.08
C LYS A 113 -9.86 -2.52 -28.69
N ARG A 114 -9.08 -3.47 -29.21
CA ARG A 114 -9.50 -4.80 -29.67
C ARG A 114 -8.25 -5.63 -30.01
N GLU A 115 -8.06 -6.80 -29.43
CA GLU A 115 -7.07 -7.78 -29.93
C GLU A 115 -7.84 -8.94 -30.56
N LYS A 116 -7.73 -9.08 -31.89
CA LYS A 116 -8.42 -10.13 -32.64
C LYS A 116 -7.47 -11.31 -32.83
N VAL A 117 -7.68 -12.39 -32.07
CA VAL A 117 -7.00 -13.67 -32.29
C VAL A 117 -7.99 -14.65 -32.93
N GLY A 118 -7.98 -14.74 -34.26
CA GLY A 118 -8.84 -15.68 -35.00
C GLY A 118 -10.34 -15.33 -34.99
N GLN A 119 -11.20 -16.32 -34.71
CA GLN A 119 -12.68 -16.21 -34.74
C GLN A 119 -13.31 -15.88 -33.37
N LEU A 120 -12.51 -15.71 -32.31
CA LEU A 120 -13.01 -15.37 -30.98
C LEU A 120 -12.90 -13.86 -30.75
N GLU A 121 -14.06 -13.22 -30.52
CA GLU A 121 -14.17 -11.82 -30.09
C GLU A 121 -14.44 -11.82 -28.59
N VAL A 122 -13.51 -11.29 -27.80
CA VAL A 122 -13.70 -11.09 -26.35
C VAL A 122 -13.85 -9.59 -26.14
N GLU A 123 -15.07 -9.16 -25.81
CA GLU A 123 -15.35 -7.78 -25.41
C GLU A 123 -15.05 -7.64 -23.91
N TYR A 124 -13.92 -7.03 -23.58
CA TYR A 124 -13.66 -6.57 -22.22
C TYR A 124 -14.48 -5.30 -22.00
N SER A 125 -15.32 -5.29 -20.96
CA SER A 125 -16.02 -4.08 -20.52
C SER A 125 -14.97 -3.03 -20.14
N THR A 126 -14.65 -2.14 -21.06
CA THR A 126 -13.75 -1.02 -20.77
C THR A 126 -14.51 -0.05 -19.89
N SER A 127 -13.97 0.24 -18.72
CA SER A 127 -14.37 1.39 -17.92
C SER A 127 -14.24 2.66 -18.75
N THR A 128 -15.32 3.45 -18.84
CA THR A 128 -15.41 4.68 -19.65
C THR A 128 -14.67 5.87 -19.04
N SER A 129 -13.92 5.70 -17.95
CA SER A 129 -13.29 6.85 -17.30
C SER A 129 -12.13 7.40 -18.13
N THR A 130 -12.21 8.70 -18.43
CA THR A 130 -11.17 9.48 -19.11
C THR A 130 -10.27 10.21 -18.13
N ASP A 131 -10.55 10.12 -16.82
CA ASP A 131 -9.71 10.71 -15.79
C ASP A 131 -8.53 9.78 -15.50
N ILE A 132 -7.31 10.33 -15.53
CA ILE A 132 -6.09 9.56 -15.29
C ILE A 132 -6.09 9.02 -13.86
N ASP A 133 -6.63 9.77 -12.91
CA ASP A 133 -6.70 9.35 -11.50
C ASP A 133 -7.60 8.11 -11.34
N ASP A 134 -8.72 8.05 -12.06
CA ASP A 134 -9.61 6.88 -12.07
C ASP A 134 -8.96 5.66 -12.73
N VAL A 135 -8.20 5.85 -13.80
CA VAL A 135 -7.49 4.75 -14.49
C VAL A 135 -6.37 4.19 -13.59
N VAL A 136 -5.65 5.05 -12.87
CA VAL A 136 -4.63 4.62 -11.89
C VAL A 136 -5.28 3.90 -10.72
N ALA A 137 -6.42 4.40 -10.21
CA ALA A 137 -7.16 3.73 -9.14
C ALA A 137 -7.67 2.35 -9.57
N LEU A 138 -8.14 2.20 -10.81
CA LEU A 138 -8.57 0.91 -11.35
C LEU A 138 -7.41 -0.07 -11.58
N ALA A 139 -6.25 0.44 -11.99
CA ALA A 139 -5.05 -0.37 -12.24
C ALA A 139 -4.33 -0.79 -10.95
N THR A 140 -4.53 -0.07 -9.85
CA THR A 140 -3.91 -0.40 -8.55
C THR A 140 -4.78 -1.45 -7.83
N PRO A 141 -4.25 -2.63 -7.50
CA PRO A 141 -5.04 -3.65 -6.82
C PRO A 141 -5.45 -3.16 -5.43
N VAL A 142 -6.76 -3.22 -5.14
CA VAL A 142 -7.28 -2.94 -3.79
C VAL A 142 -7.11 -4.17 -2.93
N VAL A 143 -6.22 -4.07 -1.94
CA VAL A 143 -5.92 -5.18 -1.01
C VAL A 143 -6.69 -4.93 0.27
N THR A 144 -7.85 -5.57 0.40
CA THR A 144 -8.75 -5.38 1.55
C THR A 144 -8.12 -5.75 2.89
N ALA A 145 -7.15 -6.67 2.89
CA ALA A 145 -6.37 -7.02 4.08
C ALA A 145 -5.55 -5.84 4.59
N ILE A 146 -4.88 -5.09 3.70
CA ILE A 146 -4.11 -3.89 4.06
C ILE A 146 -5.06 -2.82 4.63
N GLU A 147 -6.18 -2.57 3.96
CA GLU A 147 -7.19 -1.61 4.45
C GLU A 147 -7.72 -2.00 5.84
N GLY A 148 -7.98 -3.29 6.07
CA GLY A 148 -8.40 -3.83 7.37
C GLY A 148 -7.33 -3.73 8.47
N MET A 149 -6.06 -3.59 8.13
CA MET A 149 -5.00 -3.33 9.12
C MET A 149 -4.80 -1.84 9.37
N LEU A 150 -5.00 -1.01 8.35
CA LEU A 150 -4.76 0.43 8.42
C LEU A 150 -5.92 1.20 9.04
N TRP A 151 -7.17 0.72 8.89
CA TRP A 151 -8.36 1.48 9.29
C TRP A 151 -8.33 2.06 10.73
N PRO A 152 -7.74 1.40 11.76
CA PRO A 152 -7.71 1.96 13.11
C PRO A 152 -6.81 3.19 13.24
N PHE A 153 -5.96 3.47 12.24
CA PHE A 153 -4.98 4.57 12.27
C PHE A 153 -5.36 5.72 11.32
N LEU A 154 -6.47 5.56 10.59
CA LEU A 154 -6.94 6.56 9.63
C LEU A 154 -7.91 7.54 10.30
N VAL A 155 -7.75 8.83 10.01
CA VAL A 155 -8.69 9.88 10.39
C VAL A 155 -10.02 9.63 9.69
N PRO A 156 -11.17 9.69 10.39
CA PRO A 156 -12.47 9.62 9.75
C PRO A 156 -12.61 10.75 8.72
N CYS A 157 -12.95 10.39 7.48
CA CYS A 157 -13.37 11.36 6.48
C CYS A 157 -14.78 11.86 6.88
N LEU A 158 -14.82 12.87 7.74
CA LEU A 158 -16.07 13.56 8.04
C LEU A 158 -16.43 14.40 6.80
N PRO A 159 -17.62 14.21 6.19
CA PRO A 159 -18.03 15.05 5.09
C PRO A 159 -18.01 16.50 5.59
N GLY A 160 -17.21 17.33 4.92
CA GLY A 160 -17.04 18.72 5.32
C GLY A 160 -18.40 19.41 5.34
N VAL A 161 -18.91 19.69 6.53
CA VAL A 161 -20.01 20.63 6.70
C VAL A 161 -19.43 22.01 6.39
N LEU A 162 -19.57 22.41 5.14
CA LEU A 162 -19.38 23.80 4.72
C LEU A 162 -20.45 24.63 5.43
N VAL A 163 -20.09 25.22 6.57
CA VAL A 163 -20.87 26.31 7.15
C VAL A 163 -20.58 27.54 6.28
N VAL A 164 -21.50 27.84 5.37
CA VAL A 164 -21.55 29.08 4.58
C VAL A 164 -22.18 30.17 5.41
#